data_AF-A0A450WKQ8-F1
#
_entry.id   AF-A0A450WKQ8-F1
#
_cell.length_a   1.000
_cell.length_b   1.000
_cell.length_c   1.000
_cell.angle_alpha   90.00
_cell.angle_beta   90.00
_cell.angle_gamma   90.00
#
_symmetry.space_group_name_H-M   'P 1'
#
loop_
_entity.id
_entity.type
_entity.pdbx_description
1 polymer ?
#
loop_
_entity_poly.entity_id
_entity_poly.type
_entity_poly.pdbx_seq_one_letter_code
_entity_poly.pdbx_strand_id
1 'polypeptide(L)' 'MNLELEQRITCNPEQCGGRPCIRGMRIRVADILEMLAEGVSQE' A
#
# COMPACT_ATOMS: atom_id res chain seq x y z
N MET A 1 -2.40 -16.16 6.77
CA MET A 1 -2.73 -14.99 5.92
C MET A 1 -3.78 -14.18 6.64
N ASN A 2 -3.51 -12.89 6.88
CA ASN A 2 -4.44 -12.02 7.60
C ASN A 2 -5.45 -11.45 6.60
N LEU A 3 -6.68 -11.96 6.64
CA LEU A 3 -7.76 -11.66 5.68
C LEU A 3 -8.11 -10.16 5.61
N GLU A 4 -7.82 -9.38 6.66
CA GLU A 4 -8.07 -7.94 6.67
C GLU A 4 -7.12 -7.16 5.74
N LEU A 5 -5.87 -7.61 5.56
CA LEU A 5 -4.89 -6.92 4.73
C LEU A 5 -5.23 -7.04 3.24
N GLU A 6 -5.76 -8.18 2.82
CA GLU A 6 -6.16 -8.45 1.43
C GLU A 6 -7.34 -7.56 0.99
N GLN A 7 -8.18 -7.12 1.94
CA GLN A 7 -9.27 -6.18 1.65
C GLN A 7 -8.74 -4.77 1.36
N ARG A 8 -7.64 -4.36 1.98
CA ARG A 8 -7.06 -3.01 1.88
C ARG A 8 -6.03 -2.87 0.77
N ILE A 9 -5.34 -3.94 0.41
CA ILE A 9 -4.25 -3.94 -0.56
C ILE A 9 -4.67 -4.63 -1.84
N THR A 10 -4.30 -4.05 -2.99
CA THR A 10 -4.51 -4.63 -4.32
C THR A 10 -3.18 -4.80 -5.05
N CYS A 11 -3.04 -5.88 -5.81
CA CYS A 11 -1.91 -6.12 -6.70
C CYS A 11 -2.44 -6.21 -8.13
N ASN A 12 -2.36 -5.12 -8.89
CA ASN A 12 -2.75 -5.10 -10.30
C ASN A 12 -1.49 -4.87 -11.16
N PRO A 13 -1.13 -5.78 -12.08
CA PRO A 13 -0.01 -5.61 -13.01
C PRO A 13 0.00 -4.28 -13.77
N GLU A 14 -1.19 -3.74 -14.07
CA GLU A 14 -1.37 -2.48 -14.81
C GLU A 14 -1.23 -1.24 -13.92
N GLN A 15 -1.16 -1.40 -12.59
CA GLN A 15 -1.04 -0.30 -11.63
C GLN A 15 0.32 -0.38 -10.92
N CYS A 16 1.04 0.75 -10.89
CA CYS A 16 2.35 0.87 -10.23
C CYS A 16 3.34 -0.26 -10.57
N GLY A 17 3.27 -0.80 -11.80
CA GLY A 17 4.13 -1.89 -12.27
C GLY A 17 3.91 -3.22 -11.55
N GLY A 18 2.68 -3.53 -11.12
CA GLY A 18 2.35 -4.76 -10.41
C GLY A 18 2.69 -4.75 -8.92
N ARG A 19 3.12 -3.59 -8.38
CA ARG A 19 3.46 -3.47 -6.96
C ARG A 19 2.17 -3.39 -6.11
N PRO A 20 2.22 -3.89 -4.86
CA PRO A 20 1.10 -3.75 -3.93
C PRO A 20 0.73 -2.27 -3.71
N CYS A 21 -0.53 -1.94 -3.93
CA CYS A 21 -1.10 -0.60 -3.78
C CYS A 21 -2.27 -0.60 -2.81
N ILE A 22 -2.55 0.53 -2.18
CA ILE A 22 -3.78 0.70 -1.40
C ILE A 22 -4.99 0.69 -2.34
N ARG A 23 -5.99 -0.13 -2.05
CA ARG A 23 -7.19 -0.28 -2.87
C ARG A 23 -7.91 1.07 -3.01
N GLY A 24 -8.28 1.42 -4.25
CA GLY A 24 -8.91 2.71 -4.56
C GLY A 24 -7.94 3.89 -4.68
N MET A 25 -6.64 3.66 -4.48
CA MET A 25 -5.59 4.67 -4.58
C MET A 25 -4.49 4.19 -5.53
N ARG A 26 -3.69 5.13 -6.06
CA ARG A 26 -2.45 4.82 -6.79
C ARG A 26 -1.22 5.08 -5.93
N ILE A 27 -1.32 4.67 -4.66
CA ILE A 27 -0.25 4.82 -3.65
C ILE A 27 0.29 3.43 -3.35
N ARG A 28 1.60 3.24 -3.48
CA ARG A 28 2.23 1.96 -3.18
C ARG A 28 2.30 1.77 -1.68
N VAL A 29 2.14 0.53 -1.23
CA VAL A 29 2.31 0.19 0.19
C VAL A 29 3.71 0.56 0.68
N ALA A 30 4.72 0.35 -0.17
CA ALA A 30 6.11 0.70 0.13
C ALA A 30 6.31 2.19 0.45
N ASP A 31 5.64 3.10 -0.27
CA ASP A 31 5.79 4.54 -0.06
C ASP A 31 5.26 4.95 1.32
N ILE A 32 4.12 4.39 1.72
CA ILE A 32 3.56 4.61 3.06
C ILE A 32 4.51 4.06 4.13
N LEU A 33 5.05 2.86 3.93
CA LEU A 33 5.99 2.28 4.89
C LEU A 33 7.29 3.09 5.01
N GLU A 34 7.77 3.67 3.91
CA GLU A 34 8.94 4.57 3.91
C GLU A 34 8.64 5.87 4.68
N MET A 35 7.50 6.51 4.41
CA MET A 35 7.06 7.69 5.17
C MET A 35 6.94 7.41 6.67
N LEU A 36 6.40 6.25 7.04
CA LEU A 36 6.32 5.85 8.45
C LEU A 36 7.70 5.60 9.06
N ALA A 37 8.63 5.03 8.27
CA ALA A 37 10.02 4.85 8.70
C ALA A 37 10.74 6.19 8.89
N GLU A 38 10.37 7.22 8.12
CA GLU A 38 10.84 8.60 8.27
C GLU A 38 10.20 9.34 9.47
N GLY A 39 9.25 8.71 10.17
CA GLY A 39 8.61 9.27 11.36
C GLY A 39 7.37 10.11 11.09
N VAL A 40 6.74 9.98 9.92
CA VAL A 40 5.45 10.61 9.63
C VAL A 40 4.37 10.04 10.58
N SER A 41 3.63 10.90 11.28
CA SER A 41 2.54 10.48 12.17
C SER A 41 1.31 9.99 11.40
N GLN A 42 0.58 9.05 12.00
CA GLN A 42 -0.63 8.41 11.42
C GLN A 42 -1.95 9.01 11.94
N GLU A 43 -1.91 10.24 12.45
CA GLU A 43 -3.05 10.91 13.10
C GLU A 43 -4.22 11.20 12.15
#